data_AF-A0A3P7ISG0-F1
#
_entry.id   AF-A0A3P7ISG0-F1
#
_cell.length_a   1.000
_cell.length_b   1.000
_cell.length_c   1.000
_cell.angle_alpha   90.00
_cell.angle_beta   90.00
_cell.angle_gamma   90.00
#
_symmetry.space_group_name_H-M   'P 1'
#
loop_
_entity.id
_entity.type
_entity.pdbx_description
1 polymer ?
#
loop_
_entity_poly.entity_id
_entity_poly.type
_entity_poly.pdbx_seq_one_letter_code
_entity_poly.pdbx_strand_id
1 'polypeptide(L)'
;MASGARVVLESEERGVRRPVIDQNFFHSYRKAAVMPDEIVTAVVIPLTKQNQVFRVYKQAQRREDDIAIVTGAFNALVNPETFVLEDIKISYGGMAPTTKLALNTMSTLKGK
;
A
#
# COMPACT_ATOMS: atom_id res chain seq x y z
N MET A 1 -0.83 -0.18 1.26
CA MET A 1 -0.81 0.68 0.06
C MET A 1 -0.68 -0.10 -1.24
N ALA A 2 0.45 -0.73 -1.56
CA ALA A 2 0.61 -1.41 -2.86
C ALA A 2 -0.47 -2.47 -3.17
N SER A 3 -0.96 -3.20 -2.16
CA SER A 3 -2.03 -4.19 -2.35
C SER A 3 -3.43 -3.59 -2.56
N GLY A 4 -3.64 -2.31 -2.20
CA GLY A 4 -4.98 -1.75 -2.12
C GLY A 4 -5.84 -2.35 -0.99
N ALA A 5 -5.21 -2.87 0.07
CA ALA A 5 -5.92 -3.32 1.27
C ALA A 5 -6.83 -2.23 1.83
N ARG A 6 -7.93 -2.65 2.44
CA ARG A 6 -8.87 -1.77 3.14
C ARG A 6 -8.72 -1.93 4.64
N VAL A 7 -8.88 -0.85 5.39
CA VAL A 7 -9.02 -0.91 6.84
C VAL A 7 -10.49 -0.77 7.20
N VAL A 8 -10.97 -1.51 8.19
CA VAL A 8 -12.31 -1.35 8.76
C VAL A 8 -12.15 -0.46 9.98
N LEU A 9 -12.78 0.71 9.94
CA LEU A 9 -12.82 1.66 11.02
C LEU A 9 -14.25 1.72 11.56
N GLU A 10 -14.37 1.67 12.88
CA GLU A 10 -15.65 1.64 13.57
C GLU A 10 -15.69 2.74 14.61
N SER A 11 -16.79 3.49 14.59
CA SER A 11 -17.16 4.51 15.57
C SER A 11 -18.56 4.15 16.07
N GLU A 12 -18.78 4.29 17.37
CA GLU A 12 -20.09 4.07 17.99
C GLU A 12 -21.15 5.01 17.40
N GLU A 13 -20.82 6.29 17.19
CA GLU A 13 -21.75 7.31 16.71
C GLU A 13 -21.92 7.28 15.18
N ARG A 14 -20.82 7.09 14.44
CA ARG A 14 -20.79 7.26 12.97
C ARG A 14 -20.82 5.94 12.19
N GLY A 15 -20.82 4.81 12.88
CA GLY A 15 -20.85 3.47 12.29
C GLY A 15 -19.53 3.07 11.63
N VAL A 16 -19.63 2.21 10.60
CA VAL A 16 -18.48 1.54 10.00
C VAL A 16 -18.09 2.15 8.65
N ARG A 17 -16.82 2.50 8.48
CA ARG A 17 -16.22 2.85 7.18
C ARG A 17 -15.10 1.90 6.79
N ARG A 18 -14.87 1.78 5.47
CA ARG A 18 -13.91 0.83 4.89
C ARG A 18 -12.94 1.49 3.89
N PRO A 19 -12.17 2.52 4.29
CA PRO A 19 -11.29 3.21 3.37
C PRO A 19 -10.20 2.28 2.83
N VAL A 20 -9.78 2.54 1.60
CA VAL A 20 -8.61 1.89 0.99
C VAL A 20 -7.35 2.56 1.58
N ILE A 21 -6.35 1.75 1.92
CA ILE A 21 -5.05 2.26 2.35
C ILE A 21 -4.27 2.68 1.09
N ASP A 22 -4.43 3.93 0.65
CA ASP A 22 -3.83 4.51 -0.56
C ASP A 22 -2.89 5.71 -0.24
N GLN A 23 -2.61 6.56 -1.23
CA GLN A 23 -1.74 7.76 -1.05
C GLN A 23 -2.29 8.79 -0.06
N ASN A 24 -3.59 8.76 0.20
CA ASN A 24 -4.27 9.72 1.07
C ASN A 24 -4.44 9.19 2.49
N PHE A 25 -4.17 7.90 2.74
CA PHE A 25 -4.39 7.30 4.05
C PHE A 25 -3.40 7.80 5.11
N PHE A 26 -2.16 8.14 4.76
CA PHE A 26 -1.16 8.67 5.69
C PHE A 26 -0.85 10.15 5.41
N HIS A 27 -1.51 11.04 6.15
CA HIS A 27 -1.44 12.48 5.92
C HIS A 27 -0.08 13.09 6.32
N SER A 28 0.44 12.68 7.47
CA SER A 28 1.69 13.21 8.01
C SER A 28 2.30 12.24 9.02
N TYR A 29 3.43 12.62 9.61
CA TYR A 29 4.16 11.76 10.53
C TYR A 29 3.25 11.23 11.64
N ARG A 30 3.11 9.90 11.71
CA ARG A 30 2.24 9.17 12.64
C ARG A 30 0.75 9.58 12.63
N LYS A 31 0.26 10.20 11.54
CA LYS A 31 -1.17 10.53 11.37
C LYS A 31 -1.75 9.81 10.16
N ALA A 32 -2.85 9.09 10.38
CA ALA A 32 -3.61 8.39 9.36
C ALA A 32 -5.02 8.98 9.20
N ALA A 33 -5.73 8.59 8.15
CA ALA A 33 -7.13 8.90 7.89
C ALA A 33 -8.07 8.11 8.83
N VAL A 34 -7.84 8.24 10.14
CA VAL A 34 -8.61 7.65 11.24
C VAL A 34 -9.05 8.80 12.13
N MET A 35 -10.35 8.92 12.35
CA MET A 35 -10.91 9.99 13.17
C MET A 35 -10.75 9.68 14.68
N PRO A 36 -10.81 10.69 15.56
CA PRO A 36 -10.54 10.52 16.98
C PRO A 36 -11.45 9.51 17.70
N ASP A 37 -12.68 9.35 17.23
CA ASP A 37 -13.70 8.44 17.74
C ASP A 37 -13.74 7.09 17.01
N GLU A 38 -12.73 6.78 16.18
CA GLU A 38 -12.65 5.52 15.45
C GLU A 38 -11.56 4.59 15.99
N ILE A 39 -11.87 3.29 15.96
CA ILE A 39 -10.90 2.23 16.17
C ILE A 39 -10.75 1.38 14.90
N VAL A 40 -9.58 0.78 14.73
CA VAL A 40 -9.34 -0.23 13.68
C VAL A 40 -9.85 -1.58 14.17
N THR A 41 -10.83 -2.16 13.49
CA THR A 41 -11.38 -3.48 13.86
C THR A 41 -10.92 -4.60 12.94
N ALA A 42 -10.56 -4.29 11.69
CA ALA A 42 -9.99 -5.28 10.76
C ALA A 42 -9.15 -4.64 9.66
N VAL A 43 -8.33 -5.45 9.01
CA VAL A 43 -7.68 -5.12 7.73
C VAL A 43 -8.08 -6.18 6.71
N VAL A 44 -8.71 -5.74 5.63
CA VAL A 44 -9.15 -6.62 4.54
C VAL A 44 -8.07 -6.65 3.46
N ILE A 45 -7.37 -7.78 3.38
CA ILE A 45 -6.33 -8.03 2.38
C ILE A 45 -6.98 -8.65 1.14
N PRO A 46 -6.92 -8.01 -0.04
CA PRO A 46 -7.47 -8.59 -1.24
C PRO A 46 -6.64 -9.79 -1.71
N LEU A 47 -7.32 -10.82 -2.19
CA LEU A 47 -6.65 -11.88 -2.94
C LEU A 47 -6.13 -11.33 -4.27
N THR A 48 -5.00 -11.89 -4.71
CA THR A 48 -4.44 -11.58 -6.02
C THR A 48 -5.31 -12.13 -7.14
N LYS A 49 -5.38 -11.40 -8.25
CA LYS A 49 -6.02 -11.85 -9.50
C LYS A 49 -5.04 -12.70 -10.31
N GLN A 50 -5.56 -13.38 -11.32
CA GLN A 50 -4.71 -14.02 -12.33
C GLN A 50 -3.79 -12.98 -12.98
N ASN A 51 -2.53 -13.37 -13.24
CA ASN A 51 -1.48 -12.52 -13.81
C ASN A 51 -1.10 -11.29 -12.97
N GLN A 52 -1.53 -11.24 -11.70
CA GLN A 52 -1.09 -10.24 -10.74
C GLN A 52 0.11 -10.75 -9.95
N VAL A 53 1.22 -10.01 -9.98
CA VAL A 53 2.45 -10.34 -9.27
C VAL A 53 2.65 -9.35 -8.12
N PHE A 54 2.72 -9.87 -6.90
CA PHE A 54 3.02 -9.09 -5.70
C PHE A 54 4.39 -9.50 -5.13
N ARG A 55 5.27 -8.53 -4.91
CA ARG A 55 6.60 -8.72 -4.31
C ARG A 55 6.90 -7.63 -3.30
N VAL A 56 7.61 -8.01 -2.24
CA VAL A 56 8.03 -7.11 -1.17
C VAL A 56 9.49 -7.34 -0.85
N TYR A 57 10.17 -6.25 -0.47
CA TYR A 57 11.59 -6.26 -0.16
C TYR A 57 11.86 -5.36 1.04
N LYS A 58 12.80 -5.78 1.89
CA LYS A 58 13.27 -5.05 3.06
C LYS A 58 14.79 -5.07 3.07
N GLN A 59 15.40 -3.91 3.30
CA GLN A 59 16.83 -3.80 3.61
C GLN A 59 17.00 -3.16 4.98
N ALA A 60 17.88 -3.72 5.81
CA ALA A 60 18.25 -3.22 7.14
C ALA A 60 19.72 -3.54 7.43
N GLN A 61 20.28 -3.11 8.57
CA GLN A 61 21.65 -3.46 8.94
C GLN A 61 21.76 -4.94 9.33
N ARG A 62 20.70 -5.49 9.92
CA ARG A 62 20.58 -6.91 10.26
C ARG A 62 19.38 -7.50 9.55
N ARG A 63 19.46 -8.79 9.19
CA ARG A 63 18.39 -9.49 8.46
C ARG A 63 17.07 -9.50 9.24
N GLU A 64 17.18 -9.78 10.54
CA GLU A 64 16.07 -9.98 11.47
C GLU A 64 16.12 -8.93 12.58
N ASP A 65 14.97 -8.67 13.20
CA ASP A 65 14.80 -7.77 14.35
C ASP A 65 15.50 -6.40 14.21
N ASP A 66 15.27 -5.77 13.06
CA ASP A 66 15.86 -4.49 12.74
C ASP A 66 14.90 -3.57 11.98
N ILE A 67 15.03 -2.28 12.21
CA ILE A 67 14.25 -1.25 11.51
C ILE A 67 14.76 -1.19 10.08
N ALA A 68 13.84 -1.22 9.12
CA ALA A 68 14.20 -1.11 7.72
C ALA A 68 14.86 0.25 7.43
N ILE A 69 15.99 0.23 6.74
CA ILE A 69 16.54 1.42 6.07
C ILE A 69 15.57 1.82 4.97
N VAL A 70 15.17 0.84 4.14
CA VAL A 70 14.15 1.01 3.12
C VAL A 70 13.32 -0.26 3.00
N THR A 71 12.02 -0.10 2.72
CA THR A 71 11.11 -1.18 2.36
C THR A 71 10.42 -0.81 1.05
N GLY A 72 10.26 -1.76 0.15
CA GLY A 72 9.53 -1.61 -1.10
C GLY A 72 8.47 -2.68 -1.26
N ALA A 73 7.30 -2.31 -1.75
CA ALA A 73 6.25 -3.25 -2.16
C ALA A 73 5.77 -2.91 -3.56
N PHE A 74 5.68 -3.94 -4.40
CA PHE A 74 5.43 -3.85 -5.83
C PHE A 74 4.27 -4.78 -6.17
N ASN A 75 3.27 -4.24 -6.86
CA ASN A 75 2.08 -4.95 -7.27
C ASN A 75 1.82 -4.63 -8.73
N ALA A 76 2.04 -5.61 -9.61
CA ALA A 76 1.89 -5.45 -11.05
C ALA A 76 0.79 -6.37 -11.56
N LEU A 77 -0.08 -5.85 -12.42
CA LEU A 77 -0.97 -6.65 -13.27
C LEU A 77 -0.38 -6.64 -14.67
N VAL A 78 -0.06 -7.82 -15.20
CA VAL A 78 0.63 -7.96 -16.48
C VAL A 78 -0.24 -8.74 -17.44
N ASN A 79 -0.38 -8.26 -18.67
CA ASN A 79 -1.02 -9.01 -19.72
C ASN A 79 -0.14 -10.22 -20.10
N PRO A 80 -0.64 -11.47 -20.01
CA PRO A 80 0.19 -12.66 -20.20
C PRO A 80 0.63 -12.88 -21.65
N GLU A 81 -0.03 -12.27 -22.62
CA GLU A 81 0.26 -12.44 -24.04
C GLU A 81 1.20 -11.35 -24.56
N THR A 82 0.95 -10.10 -24.17
CA THR A 82 1.69 -8.94 -24.66
C THR A 82 2.80 -8.47 -23.72
N PHE A 83 2.83 -8.98 -22.48
CA PHE A 83 3.69 -8.53 -21.39
C PHE A 83 3.54 -7.06 -21.00
N VAL A 84 2.48 -6.41 -21.48
CA VAL A 84 2.14 -5.02 -21.12
C VAL A 84 1.70 -4.93 -19.66
N LEU A 85 2.15 -3.90 -18.98
CA LEU A 85 1.81 -3.59 -17.60
C LEU A 85 0.46 -2.87 -17.51
N GLU A 86 -0.61 -3.62 -17.29
CA GLU A 86 -1.99 -3.10 -17.22
C GLU A 86 -2.23 -2.22 -15.98
N ASP A 87 -1.61 -2.57 -14.85
CA ASP A 87 -1.62 -1.74 -13.64
C ASP A 87 -0.34 -1.96 -12.82
N ILE A 88 0.08 -0.94 -12.09
CA ILE A 88 1.22 -1.05 -11.18
C ILE A 88 1.09 -0.14 -9.96
N LYS A 89 1.35 -0.71 -8.78
CA LYS A 89 1.48 0.03 -7.53
C LYS A 89 2.83 -0.23 -6.89
N ILE A 90 3.54 0.86 -6.59
CA ILE A 90 4.88 0.85 -5.99
C ILE A 90 4.86 1.70 -4.72
N SER A 91 4.97 1.09 -3.55
CA SER A 91 5.04 1.83 -2.28
C SER A 91 6.39 1.65 -1.61
N TYR A 92 6.89 2.74 -1.02
CA TYR A 92 8.12 2.77 -0.24
C TYR A 92 7.90 3.23 1.20
N GLY A 93 8.60 2.59 2.13
CA GLY A 93 8.86 3.08 3.49
C GLY A 93 10.35 3.39 3.66
N GLY A 94 10.69 4.33 4.53
CA GLY A 94 12.09 4.78 4.75
C GLY A 94 12.58 5.87 3.79
N MET A 95 11.77 6.24 2.77
CA MET A 95 12.13 7.27 1.78
C MET A 95 11.49 8.65 2.05
N ALA A 96 10.59 8.75 3.03
CA ALA A 96 9.86 9.96 3.40
C ALA A 96 9.32 9.83 4.84
N PRO A 97 8.82 10.92 5.47
CA PRO A 97 8.24 10.88 6.81
C PRO A 97 7.01 9.96 6.96
N THR A 98 6.36 9.62 5.84
CA THR A 98 5.27 8.63 5.78
C THR A 98 5.55 7.65 4.65
N THR A 99 4.86 6.51 4.65
CA THR A 99 4.90 5.60 3.49
C THR A 99 4.31 6.34 2.27
N LYS A 100 4.99 6.25 1.12
CA LYS A 100 4.57 6.93 -0.13
C LYS A 100 4.39 5.97 -1.28
N LEU A 101 3.47 6.31 -2.18
CA LEU A 101 3.33 5.71 -3.50
C LEU A 101 4.19 6.52 -4.50
N ALA A 102 4.98 5.84 -5.34
CA ALA A 102 5.75 6.45 -6.44
C ALA A 102 4.84 6.81 -7.64
N LEU A 103 3.91 7.75 -7.44
CA LEU A 103 2.80 8.04 -8.37
C LEU A 103 3.26 8.35 -9.80
N ASN A 104 4.27 9.21 -9.96
CA ASN A 104 4.79 9.58 -11.28
C ASN A 104 5.38 8.37 -12.01
N THR A 105 6.17 7.56 -11.31
CA THR A 105 6.76 6.34 -11.86
C THR A 105 5.67 5.34 -12.28
N MET A 106 4.64 5.13 -11.45
CA MET A 106 3.52 4.25 -11.79
C MET A 106 2.80 4.72 -13.04
N SER A 107 2.53 6.03 -13.15
CA SER A 107 1.87 6.61 -14.31
C SER A 107 2.69 6.42 -15.60
N THR A 108 4.02 6.54 -15.51
CA THR A 108 4.91 6.37 -16.67
C THR A 108 5.01 4.91 -17.12
N LEU A 109 4.95 3.96 -16.18
CA LEU A 109 5.09 2.54 -16.46
C LEU A 109 3.80 1.89 -16.94
N LYS A 110 2.63 2.42 -16.56
CA LYS A 110 1.34 1.85 -16.96
C LYS A 110 1.19 1.88 -18.49
N GLY A 111 0.84 0.74 -19.08
CA GLY A 111 0.72 0.55 -20.53
C GLY A 111 2.06 0.43 -21.27
N LYS A 112 3.18 0.29 -20.53
CA LYS A 112 4.49 -0.08 -21.10
C LYS A 112 4.68 -1.59 -21.10
#